data_AF-E6N514-F1
#
_entry.id   AF-E6N514-F1
#
_cell.length_a   1.000
_cell.length_b   1.000
_cell.length_c   1.000
_cell.angle_alpha   90.00
_cell.angle_beta   90.00
_cell.angle_gamma   90.00
#
_symmetry.space_group_name_H-M   'P 1'
#
loop_
_entity.id
_entity.type
_entity.pdbx_description
1 polymer ?
#
loop_
_entity_poly.entity_id
_entity_poly.type
_entity_poly.pdbx_seq_one_letter_code
_entity_poly.pdbx_strand_id
1 'polypeptide(L)'
;MAHIYHKKNISHKIMSTSMTSRKATVIVAVLVIAILFVGLVLDDAEAAKNPRRTRTRTRTSTTLSTTPTSTITTTSSQTTTSQQYSDTFPAVNPLILGNCPPEVHDRYFVIGPDGRKYRTWHPVTVPIDPGDPSKGMCTFAHEHGDNPRQGRFIDLPPFGYAAKVGGMVEEIAAHAGFKVFYKRMAGNGLGNNAEWRIVVHQGTAGARRLVQSLHSIQIDVVDSAGRVTKVSLMAPTGELNPKCGPRVGDRIVPDEECVRRGLFYEVWYFAVRVGTGQVNGAKFFAAPGIAVYNPMTYMKVGDLSRVYPISEVVEGLPFGDPRSFFLGNMRAVEHPDYGWGNPGPSQFWTDAFGREVSGSCDPTRCIMQTVPAGYYAWFDDDSVFDWPWIDLPLGAAGGN
;
A
#
# COMPACT_ATOMS: atom_id res chain seq x y z
N MET A 1 26.46 54.84 -38.74
CA MET A 1 27.63 54.64 -39.65
C MET A 1 27.74 53.16 -39.95
N ALA A 2 28.08 52.85 -41.20
CA ALA A 2 27.82 51.59 -41.89
C ALA A 2 28.56 50.36 -41.32
N HIS A 3 27.93 49.19 -41.41
CA HIS A 3 28.67 47.95 -41.70
C HIS A 3 27.82 46.99 -42.55
N ILE A 4 28.37 46.73 -43.72
CA ILE A 4 27.87 45.92 -44.83
C ILE A 4 28.11 44.44 -44.49
N TYR A 5 27.09 43.59 -44.60
CA TYR A 5 27.24 42.12 -44.55
C TYR A 5 26.98 41.51 -45.93
N HIS A 6 27.97 40.74 -46.39
CA HIS A 6 28.00 40.02 -47.66
C HIS A 6 27.02 38.82 -47.67
N LYS A 7 26.16 38.77 -48.70
CA LYS A 7 25.44 37.55 -49.14
C LYS A 7 26.44 36.55 -49.72
N LYS A 8 26.44 35.30 -49.23
CA LYS A 8 27.12 34.17 -49.88
C LYS A 8 26.09 33.08 -50.21
N ASN A 9 25.93 32.81 -51.50
CA ASN A 9 25.09 31.75 -52.06
C ASN A 9 25.69 30.36 -51.74
N ILE A 10 24.87 29.45 -51.22
CA ILE A 10 25.19 28.02 -51.17
C ILE A 10 24.30 27.29 -52.18
N SER A 11 24.97 26.69 -53.15
CA SER A 11 24.42 25.87 -54.23
C SER A 11 23.94 24.51 -53.72
N HIS A 12 22.75 24.12 -54.15
CA HIS A 12 22.18 22.77 -53.96
C HIS A 12 23.01 21.71 -54.71
N LYS A 13 23.51 20.71 -53.99
CA LYS A 13 24.04 19.47 -54.58
C LYS A 13 23.09 18.31 -54.23
N ILE A 14 22.19 17.98 -55.14
CA ILE A 14 21.30 16.83 -55.06
C ILE A 14 22.14 15.59 -55.41
N MET A 15 22.44 14.73 -54.41
CA MET A 15 23.01 13.40 -54.65
C MET A 15 21.89 12.42 -55.02
N SER A 16 21.94 11.95 -56.26
CA SER A 16 21.21 10.78 -56.76
C SER A 16 21.63 9.55 -55.96
N THR A 17 20.70 9.00 -55.17
CA THR A 17 20.86 7.70 -54.50
C THR A 17 20.33 6.60 -55.42
N SER A 18 21.22 5.67 -55.75
CA SER A 18 21.02 4.52 -56.62
C SER A 18 19.75 3.71 -56.29
N MET A 19 18.93 3.41 -57.30
CA MET A 19 17.72 2.58 -57.23
C MET A 19 17.96 1.17 -56.64
N THR A 20 19.19 0.68 -56.57
CA THR A 20 19.51 -0.63 -55.98
C THR A 20 19.37 -0.65 -54.45
N SER A 21 19.57 0.49 -53.78
CA SER A 21 19.45 0.57 -52.31
C SER A 21 17.99 0.49 -51.83
N ARG A 22 17.05 1.11 -52.56
CA ARG A 22 15.63 1.13 -52.17
C ARG A 22 14.98 -0.26 -52.23
N LYS A 23 15.38 -1.11 -53.18
CA LYS A 23 14.85 -2.48 -53.29
C LYS A 23 15.31 -3.36 -52.12
N ALA A 24 16.56 -3.20 -51.67
CA ALA A 24 17.07 -3.93 -50.52
C ALA A 24 16.34 -3.53 -49.23
N THR A 25 16.08 -2.23 -49.01
CA THR A 25 15.35 -1.75 -47.82
C THR A 25 13.92 -2.27 -47.77
N VAL A 26 13.22 -2.32 -48.90
CA VAL A 26 11.84 -2.85 -48.96
C VAL A 26 11.80 -4.35 -48.67
N ILE A 27 12.76 -5.13 -49.19
CA ILE A 27 12.81 -6.58 -48.94
C ILE A 27 13.07 -6.87 -47.46
N VAL A 28 13.98 -6.13 -46.82
CA VAL A 28 14.26 -6.29 -45.38
C VAL A 28 13.06 -5.89 -44.54
N ALA A 29 12.37 -4.79 -44.86
CA ALA A 29 11.17 -4.38 -44.14
C ALA A 29 10.04 -5.42 -44.23
N VAL A 30 9.82 -6.01 -45.41
CA VAL A 30 8.81 -7.06 -45.61
C VAL A 30 9.16 -8.33 -44.84
N LEU A 31 10.44 -8.71 -44.81
CA LEU A 31 10.91 -9.86 -44.03
C LEU A 31 10.74 -9.66 -42.52
N VAL A 32 11.04 -8.46 -42.01
CA VAL A 32 10.84 -8.15 -40.58
C VAL A 32 9.35 -8.18 -40.21
N ILE A 33 8.48 -7.61 -41.05
CA ILE A 33 7.02 -7.65 -40.83
C ILE A 33 6.51 -9.09 -40.87
N ALA A 34 6.98 -9.91 -41.81
CA ALA A 34 6.59 -11.32 -41.89
C ALA A 34 7.03 -12.13 -40.66
N ILE A 35 8.24 -11.89 -40.13
CA ILE A 35 8.72 -12.54 -38.91
C ILE A 35 7.88 -12.12 -37.69
N LEU A 36 7.55 -10.83 -37.58
CA LEU A 36 6.69 -10.33 -36.50
C LEU A 36 5.27 -10.92 -36.58
N PHE A 37 4.72 -11.05 -37.79
CA PHE A 37 3.41 -11.68 -37.98
C PHE A 37 3.42 -13.18 -37.65
N VAL A 38 4.49 -13.90 -37.99
CA VAL A 38 4.64 -15.31 -37.63
C VAL A 38 4.78 -15.49 -36.12
N GLY A 39 5.50 -14.58 -35.43
CA GLY A 39 5.59 -14.58 -33.97
C GLY A 39 4.22 -14.40 -33.30
N LEU A 40 3.43 -13.42 -33.75
CA LEU A 40 2.08 -13.17 -33.22
C LEU A 40 1.11 -14.35 -33.44
N VAL A 41 1.19 -15.02 -34.58
CA VAL A 41 0.31 -16.17 -34.88
C VAL A 41 0.73 -17.43 -34.09
N LEU A 42 2.01 -17.57 -33.74
CA LEU A 42 2.49 -18.70 -32.94
C LEU A 42 2.15 -18.55 -31.44
N ASP A 43 2.13 -17.34 -30.90
CA ASP A 43 1.71 -17.09 -29.51
C ASP A 43 0.22 -17.42 -29.28
N ASP A 44 -0.66 -17.16 -30.26
CA ASP A 44 -2.08 -17.52 -30.18
C ASP A 44 -2.33 -19.04 -30.29
N ALA A 45 -1.45 -19.77 -30.98
CA ALA A 45 -1.58 -21.22 -31.13
C ALA A 45 -1.25 -21.98 -29.83
N GLU A 46 -0.44 -21.39 -28.94
CA GLU A 46 -0.08 -21.98 -27.65
C GLU A 46 -1.13 -21.67 -26.57
N ALA A 47 -1.78 -20.49 -26.64
CA ALA A 47 -2.93 -20.14 -25.80
C ALA A 47 -4.16 -21.04 -26.05
N ALA A 48 -4.35 -21.55 -27.27
CA ALA A 48 -5.47 -22.43 -27.64
C ALA A 48 -5.34 -23.88 -27.16
N LYS A 49 -4.16 -24.32 -26.67
CA LYS A 49 -3.92 -25.72 -26.24
C LYS A 49 -4.15 -26.00 -24.75
N ASN A 50 -4.39 -24.98 -23.93
CA ASN A 50 -4.71 -25.17 -22.52
C ASN A 50 -6.23 -25.05 -22.29
N PRO A 51 -7.00 -26.15 -22.21
CA PRO A 51 -8.39 -26.07 -21.83
C PRO A 51 -8.49 -25.46 -20.42
N ARG A 52 -9.19 -24.33 -20.33
CA ARG A 52 -9.56 -23.63 -19.10
C ARG A 52 -10.22 -24.65 -18.15
N ARG A 53 -9.47 -25.11 -17.16
CA ARG A 53 -9.89 -26.14 -16.22
C ARG A 53 -10.95 -25.55 -15.28
N THR A 54 -12.21 -25.68 -15.64
CA THR A 54 -13.35 -25.33 -14.76
C THR A 54 -13.26 -26.22 -13.52
N ARG A 55 -12.92 -25.62 -12.38
CA ARG A 55 -12.73 -26.35 -11.11
C ARG A 55 -14.10 -26.65 -10.51
N THR A 56 -14.68 -27.80 -10.86
CA THR A 56 -15.82 -28.38 -10.14
C THR A 56 -15.36 -28.78 -8.74
N ARG A 57 -15.89 -28.11 -7.72
CA ARG A 57 -15.57 -28.36 -6.31
C ARG A 57 -16.35 -29.59 -5.83
N THR A 58 -15.76 -30.78 -5.92
CA THR A 58 -16.30 -31.98 -5.27
C THR A 58 -16.17 -31.83 -3.75
N ARG A 59 -17.31 -31.76 -3.06
CA ARG A 59 -17.38 -31.67 -1.60
C ARG A 59 -17.30 -33.10 -1.04
N THR A 60 -16.11 -33.54 -0.67
CA THR A 60 -15.94 -34.80 0.06
C THR A 60 -16.40 -34.58 1.51
N SER A 61 -17.50 -35.23 1.88
CA SER A 61 -17.96 -35.30 3.27
C SER A 61 -17.14 -36.37 3.98
N THR A 62 -16.20 -35.96 4.82
CA THR A 62 -15.44 -36.88 5.68
C THR A 62 -16.21 -37.06 6.98
N THR A 63 -16.76 -38.26 7.16
CA THR A 63 -17.31 -38.74 8.43
C THR A 63 -16.20 -38.88 9.47
N LEU A 64 -16.34 -38.16 10.58
CA LEU A 64 -15.46 -38.22 11.74
C LEU A 64 -15.66 -39.55 12.47
N SER A 65 -14.60 -40.37 12.51
CA SER A 65 -14.49 -41.53 13.39
C SER A 65 -13.97 -41.07 14.75
N THR A 66 -14.76 -41.30 15.80
CA THR A 66 -14.43 -40.99 17.19
C THR A 66 -13.55 -42.09 17.78
N THR A 67 -12.29 -41.75 18.09
CA THR A 67 -11.45 -42.53 19.02
C THR A 67 -11.15 -41.66 20.24
N PRO A 68 -11.38 -42.14 21.47
CA PRO A 68 -11.16 -41.34 22.68
C PRO A 68 -9.66 -41.32 23.04
N THR A 69 -9.05 -40.13 23.02
CA THR A 69 -7.71 -39.91 23.57
C THR A 69 -7.83 -39.27 24.95
N SER A 70 -7.24 -39.94 25.94
CA SER A 70 -7.21 -39.54 27.35
C SER A 70 -6.65 -38.12 27.54
N THR A 71 -7.43 -37.28 28.22
CA THR A 71 -7.08 -35.92 28.60
C THR A 71 -6.18 -35.92 29.84
N ILE A 72 -4.93 -35.48 29.69
CA ILE A 72 -4.12 -35.00 30.82
C ILE A 72 -4.41 -33.51 30.97
N THR A 73 -5.12 -33.16 32.04
CA THR A 73 -5.44 -31.79 32.40
C THR A 73 -4.23 -31.12 33.03
N THR A 74 -3.45 -30.37 32.24
CA THR A 74 -2.48 -29.41 32.78
C THR A 74 -3.15 -28.04 32.84
N THR A 75 -3.58 -27.66 34.03
CA THR A 75 -4.16 -26.35 34.32
C THR A 75 -3.07 -25.28 34.23
N SER A 76 -2.89 -24.70 33.05
CA SER A 76 -2.17 -23.45 32.86
C SER A 76 -3.17 -22.31 32.99
N SER A 77 -3.18 -21.64 34.14
CA SER A 77 -3.88 -20.37 34.34
C SER A 77 -3.19 -19.30 33.48
N GLN A 78 -3.66 -19.11 32.25
CA GLN A 78 -3.34 -17.92 31.47
C GLN A 78 -4.06 -16.73 32.11
N THR A 79 -3.30 -15.92 32.85
CA THR A 79 -3.68 -14.57 33.22
C THR A 79 -3.84 -13.76 31.94
N THR A 80 -5.08 -13.49 31.54
CA THR A 80 -5.41 -12.46 30.55
C THR A 80 -5.11 -11.10 31.16
N THR A 81 -3.84 -10.70 31.14
CA THR A 81 -3.47 -9.32 31.41
C THR A 81 -4.03 -8.50 30.25
N SER A 82 -5.15 -7.81 30.45
CA SER A 82 -5.56 -6.73 29.57
C SER A 82 -4.40 -5.74 29.54
N GLN A 83 -3.59 -5.74 28.48
CA GLN A 83 -2.62 -4.67 28.26
C GLN A 83 -3.43 -3.39 28.13
N GLN A 84 -3.51 -2.67 29.24
CA GLN A 84 -4.18 -1.41 29.35
C GLN A 84 -3.37 -0.42 28.53
N TYR A 85 -3.96 0.05 27.42
CA TYR A 85 -3.44 1.20 26.70
C TYR A 85 -3.35 2.36 27.69
N SER A 86 -2.15 2.70 28.14
CA SER A 86 -1.92 3.99 28.79
C SER A 86 -2.28 5.09 27.79
N ASP A 87 -2.58 6.29 28.28
CA ASP A 87 -2.75 7.49 27.43
C ASP A 87 -1.50 7.81 26.57
N THR A 88 -0.41 7.08 26.80
CA THR A 88 0.82 6.94 25.99
C THR A 88 0.82 5.63 25.20
N PHE A 89 1.18 5.71 23.92
CA PHE A 89 1.37 4.56 23.02
C PHE A 89 2.38 3.53 23.54
N PRO A 90 2.38 2.29 22.99
CA PRO A 90 3.48 1.36 23.19
C PRO A 90 4.83 1.99 22.88
N ALA A 91 5.88 1.57 23.60
CA ALA A 91 7.24 1.99 23.31
C ALA A 91 7.63 1.62 21.87
N VAL A 92 8.35 2.52 21.21
CA VAL A 92 8.81 2.33 19.84
C VAL A 92 10.11 1.54 19.84
N ASN A 93 10.29 0.65 18.87
CA ASN A 93 11.57 -0.02 18.66
C ASN A 93 12.68 1.03 18.43
N PRO A 94 13.72 1.09 19.27
CA PRO A 94 14.78 2.10 19.12
C PRO A 94 15.41 2.13 17.73
N LEU A 95 15.47 0.99 17.03
CA LEU A 95 16.03 0.93 15.69
C LEU A 95 15.23 1.74 14.65
N ILE A 96 13.91 1.92 14.84
CA ILE A 96 13.11 2.72 13.90
C ILE A 96 13.25 4.22 14.15
N LEU A 97 13.88 4.64 15.25
CA LEU A 97 14.13 6.04 15.56
C LEU A 97 15.30 6.62 14.75
N GLY A 98 16.14 5.78 14.14
CA GLY A 98 17.33 6.25 13.44
C GLY A 98 18.28 6.97 14.39
N ASN A 99 18.66 8.21 14.06
CA ASN A 99 19.46 9.05 14.97
C ASN A 99 18.61 10.05 15.78
N CYS A 100 17.27 9.95 15.71
CA CYS A 100 16.38 10.80 16.49
C CYS A 100 16.22 10.28 17.92
N PRO A 101 16.16 11.18 18.92
CA PRO A 101 15.70 10.85 20.26
C PRO A 101 14.23 10.38 20.29
N PRO A 102 13.82 9.49 21.20
CA PRO A 102 12.43 9.05 21.33
C PRO A 102 11.43 10.19 21.53
N GLU A 103 11.79 11.22 22.30
CA GLU A 103 10.95 12.38 22.55
C GLU A 103 10.68 13.19 21.28
N VAL A 104 11.58 13.16 20.29
CA VAL A 104 11.36 13.82 19.00
C VAL A 104 10.25 13.12 18.23
N HIS A 105 10.23 11.79 18.25
CA HIS A 105 9.20 10.97 17.64
C HIS A 105 7.84 11.14 18.31
N ASP A 106 7.80 11.10 19.65
CA ASP A 106 6.55 11.15 20.41
C ASP A 106 5.83 12.52 20.39
N ARG A 107 6.44 13.55 19.79
CA ARG A 107 5.75 14.82 19.46
C ARG A 107 4.76 14.68 18.31
N TYR A 108 4.91 13.67 17.47
CA TYR A 108 4.05 13.45 16.31
C TYR A 108 2.85 12.57 16.68
N PHE A 109 1.82 13.23 17.21
CA PHE A 109 0.56 12.59 17.55
C PHE A 109 -0.64 13.47 17.18
N VAL A 110 -1.81 12.85 17.09
CA VAL A 110 -3.13 13.49 17.04
C VAL A 110 -4.01 13.00 18.17
N ILE A 111 -5.09 13.73 18.46
CA ILE A 111 -6.17 13.21 19.27
C ILE A 111 -7.18 12.52 18.35
N GLY A 112 -7.41 11.23 18.57
CA GLY A 112 -8.37 10.44 17.82
C GLY A 112 -9.82 10.74 18.23
N PRO A 113 -10.80 10.18 17.51
CA PRO A 113 -12.22 10.39 17.78
C PRO A 113 -12.66 9.99 19.20
N ASP A 114 -11.92 9.10 19.88
CA ASP A 114 -12.16 8.66 21.25
C ASP A 114 -11.47 9.50 22.33
N GLY A 115 -10.88 10.64 21.95
CA GLY A 115 -10.18 11.54 22.85
C GLY A 115 -8.79 11.08 23.27
N ARG A 116 -8.31 9.93 22.77
CA ARG A 116 -6.97 9.42 23.07
C ARG A 116 -5.95 9.95 22.09
N LYS A 117 -4.68 9.99 22.51
CA LYS A 117 -3.58 10.24 21.57
C LYS A 117 -3.50 9.05 20.60
N TYR A 118 -3.19 9.32 19.32
CA TYR A 118 -2.69 8.37 18.29
C TYR A 118 -1.38 8.88 17.68
N ARG A 119 -0.37 8.02 17.52
CA ARG A 119 0.78 8.39 16.69
C ARG A 119 0.30 8.68 15.28
N THR A 120 1.01 9.53 14.59
CA THR A 120 0.61 9.96 13.25
C THR A 120 1.84 10.13 12.37
N TRP A 121 1.61 10.58 11.14
CA TRP A 121 2.65 10.87 10.18
C TRP A 121 3.64 11.92 10.71
N HIS A 122 4.91 11.73 10.38
CA HIS A 122 5.98 12.69 10.58
C HIS A 122 6.86 12.78 9.33
N PRO A 123 7.51 13.93 9.06
CA PRO A 123 8.59 13.99 8.10
C PRO A 123 9.74 13.05 8.54
N VAL A 124 10.52 12.53 7.60
CA VAL A 124 11.68 11.68 7.95
C VAL A 124 12.74 12.47 8.69
N THR A 125 13.05 13.67 8.18
CA THR A 125 14.07 14.55 8.76
C THR A 125 13.39 15.73 9.43
N VAL A 126 13.64 15.89 10.72
CA VAL A 126 12.94 16.84 11.59
C VAL A 126 13.93 17.56 12.50
N PRO A 127 13.62 18.79 12.96
CA PRO A 127 14.45 19.46 13.96
C PRO A 127 14.42 18.69 15.28
N ILE A 128 15.58 18.53 15.91
CA ILE A 128 15.65 17.95 17.27
C ILE A 128 14.83 18.82 18.22
N ASP A 129 14.99 20.14 18.13
CA ASP A 129 14.18 21.12 18.85
C ASP A 129 13.66 22.20 17.88
N PRO A 130 12.34 22.26 17.61
CA PRO A 130 11.72 23.32 16.81
C PRO A 130 11.93 24.74 17.38
N GLY A 131 12.17 24.87 18.70
CA GLY A 131 12.43 26.14 19.36
C GLY A 131 13.91 26.54 19.37
N ASP A 132 14.83 25.61 19.07
CA ASP A 132 16.27 25.84 19.07
C ASP A 132 16.95 25.19 17.85
N PRO A 133 17.06 25.95 16.73
CA PRO A 133 17.73 25.46 15.52
C PRO A 133 19.19 25.04 15.73
N SER A 134 19.86 25.49 16.80
CA SER A 134 21.25 25.11 17.09
C SER A 134 21.39 23.63 17.45
N LYS A 135 20.30 22.96 17.86
CA LYS A 135 20.26 21.52 18.10
C LYS A 135 20.33 20.71 16.81
N GLY A 136 20.13 21.32 15.65
CA GLY A 136 20.20 20.66 14.36
C GLY A 136 19.00 19.76 14.05
N MET A 137 19.20 18.88 13.06
CA MET A 137 18.18 17.96 12.54
C MET A 137 18.52 16.52 12.92
N CYS A 138 17.51 15.68 13.01
CA CYS A 138 17.64 14.23 13.06
C CYS A 138 16.77 13.59 11.98
N THR A 139 17.02 12.32 11.68
CA THR A 139 16.41 11.52 10.62
C THR A 139 15.95 10.19 11.21
N PHE A 140 14.66 9.91 11.09
CA PHE A 140 14.08 8.63 11.46
C PHE A 140 14.50 7.52 10.50
N ALA A 141 14.57 6.31 11.01
CA ALA A 141 14.91 5.11 10.23
C ALA A 141 13.72 4.55 9.42
N HIS A 142 12.60 5.27 9.36
CA HIS A 142 11.41 4.87 8.63
C HIS A 142 10.65 6.09 8.11
N GLU A 143 9.81 5.85 7.10
CA GLU A 143 9.04 6.88 6.43
C GLU A 143 7.56 6.48 6.34
N HIS A 144 6.64 7.44 6.46
CA HIS A 144 5.19 7.19 6.52
C HIS A 144 4.41 7.55 5.27
N GLY A 145 5.05 8.18 4.31
CA GLY A 145 4.56 8.45 2.99
C GLY A 145 4.17 9.87 2.72
N ASP A 146 3.22 10.04 1.81
CA ASP A 146 2.82 11.38 1.42
C ASP A 146 2.35 12.17 2.65
N ASN A 147 2.65 13.47 2.67
CA ASN A 147 2.15 14.33 3.73
C ASN A 147 0.61 14.26 3.74
N PRO A 148 -0.05 13.84 4.85
CA PRO A 148 -1.49 13.65 4.87
C PRO A 148 -2.28 14.96 4.74
N ARG A 149 -1.62 16.10 4.98
CA ARG A 149 -2.17 17.44 4.84
C ARG A 149 -1.90 17.99 3.45
N GLN A 150 -2.53 17.41 2.45
CA GLN A 150 -2.41 17.77 1.04
C GLN A 150 -3.80 17.95 0.40
N GLY A 151 -3.87 18.87 -0.57
CA GLY A 151 -5.11 19.16 -1.29
C GLY A 151 -6.23 19.59 -0.36
N ARG A 152 -7.34 18.85 -0.39
CA ARG A 152 -8.54 19.07 0.44
C ARG A 152 -8.46 18.41 1.81
N PHE A 153 -7.41 17.65 2.11
CA PHE A 153 -7.20 17.03 3.39
C PHE A 153 -6.30 17.91 4.27
N ILE A 154 -6.79 18.30 5.44
CA ILE A 154 -6.08 19.21 6.37
C ILE A 154 -5.78 18.57 7.73
N ASP A 155 -6.37 17.40 8.00
CA ASP A 155 -6.19 16.61 9.21
C ASP A 155 -5.02 15.63 9.07
N LEU A 156 -4.52 15.15 10.21
CA LEU A 156 -3.55 14.06 10.28
C LEU A 156 -4.27 12.79 10.75
N PRO A 157 -4.01 11.62 10.14
CA PRO A 157 -4.71 10.38 10.47
C PRO A 157 -4.24 9.80 11.83
N PRO A 158 -5.16 9.33 12.69
CA PRO A 158 -4.80 8.62 13.91
C PRO A 158 -4.39 7.18 13.57
N PHE A 159 -3.08 6.92 13.43
CA PHE A 159 -2.59 5.59 13.08
C PHE A 159 -2.98 4.56 14.14
N GLY A 160 -3.61 3.48 13.69
CA GLY A 160 -4.05 2.36 14.54
C GLY A 160 -5.37 2.60 15.28
N TYR A 161 -6.15 3.64 14.95
CA TYR A 161 -7.48 3.84 15.56
C TYR A 161 -8.41 2.63 15.32
N ALA A 162 -8.50 2.13 14.09
CA ALA A 162 -9.30 0.93 13.78
C ALA A 162 -8.76 -0.31 14.52
N ALA A 163 -7.44 -0.50 14.54
CA ALA A 163 -6.80 -1.56 15.32
C ALA A 163 -7.14 -1.48 16.81
N LYS A 164 -7.17 -0.27 17.39
CA LYS A 164 -7.57 -0.09 18.80
C LYS A 164 -9.00 -0.53 19.03
N VAL A 165 -9.94 -0.11 18.16
CA VAL A 165 -11.34 -0.53 18.27
C VAL A 165 -11.48 -2.05 18.10
N GLY A 166 -10.64 -2.65 17.25
CA GLY A 166 -10.57 -4.10 17.03
C GLY A 166 -9.78 -4.90 18.08
N GLY A 167 -9.16 -4.24 19.07
CA GLY A 167 -8.33 -4.90 20.08
C GLY A 167 -6.98 -5.42 19.56
N MET A 168 -6.47 -4.90 18.44
CA MET A 168 -5.25 -5.34 17.76
C MET A 168 -4.03 -4.51 18.18
N VAL A 169 -3.61 -4.66 19.44
CA VAL A 169 -2.50 -3.90 20.07
C VAL A 169 -1.20 -3.94 19.26
N GLU A 170 -0.87 -5.12 18.73
CA GLU A 170 0.42 -5.34 18.07
C GLU A 170 0.56 -4.58 16.76
N GLU A 171 -0.56 -4.26 16.12
CA GLU A 171 -0.57 -3.42 14.94
C GLU A 171 -0.25 -1.96 15.29
N ILE A 172 -0.78 -1.48 16.42
CA ILE A 172 -0.51 -0.14 16.96
C ILE A 172 0.96 -0.02 17.36
N ALA A 173 1.52 -1.08 17.96
CA ALA A 173 2.93 -1.13 18.32
C ALA A 173 3.85 -1.09 17.07
N ALA A 174 3.41 -1.65 15.95
CA ALA A 174 4.14 -1.66 14.68
C ALA A 174 3.97 -0.35 13.89
N HIS A 175 4.15 0.80 14.55
CA HIS A 175 3.92 2.14 14.01
C HIS A 175 4.56 2.39 12.63
N ALA A 176 5.81 1.99 12.43
CA ALA A 176 6.52 2.22 11.17
C ALA A 176 5.84 1.61 9.93
N GLY A 177 4.93 0.65 10.14
CA GLY A 177 4.13 0.03 9.10
C GLY A 177 2.96 0.88 8.60
N PHE A 178 2.65 2.03 9.21
CA PHE A 178 1.64 2.91 8.65
C PHE A 178 2.20 3.70 7.45
N LYS A 179 1.55 3.58 6.29
CA LYS A 179 1.90 4.31 5.06
C LYS A 179 0.71 5.13 4.57
N VAL A 180 1.00 6.31 4.06
CA VAL A 180 0.05 7.30 3.56
C VAL A 180 0.30 7.47 2.07
N PHE A 181 -0.79 7.44 1.31
CA PHE A 181 -0.84 7.61 -0.13
C PHE A 181 -1.80 8.74 -0.41
N TYR A 182 -1.33 9.79 -1.08
CA TYR A 182 -2.17 10.87 -1.55
C TYR A 182 -2.14 10.94 -3.07
N LYS A 183 -3.31 11.07 -3.69
CA LYS A 183 -3.41 11.26 -5.14
C LYS A 183 -4.58 12.13 -5.50
N ARG A 184 -4.32 13.11 -6.37
CA ARG A 184 -5.37 13.79 -7.13
C ARG A 184 -5.54 13.07 -8.48
N MET A 185 -6.71 12.51 -8.71
CA MET A 185 -7.12 11.92 -9.98
C MET A 185 -7.70 13.01 -10.87
N ALA A 186 -7.29 13.02 -12.13
CA ALA A 186 -7.79 13.91 -13.19
C ALA A 186 -7.96 13.09 -14.49
N GLY A 187 -9.08 13.27 -15.20
CA GLY A 187 -9.31 12.58 -16.49
C GLY A 187 -10.79 12.49 -16.91
N ASN A 188 -11.02 11.79 -18.03
CA ASN A 188 -12.33 11.71 -18.69
C ASN A 188 -13.10 10.39 -18.46
N GLY A 189 -12.52 9.42 -17.74
CA GLY A 189 -13.21 8.21 -17.32
C GLY A 189 -14.26 8.49 -16.23
N LEU A 190 -15.16 7.53 -16.03
CA LEU A 190 -16.18 7.60 -14.97
C LEU A 190 -15.47 7.85 -13.65
N GLY A 191 -15.58 9.09 -13.15
CA GLY A 191 -15.11 9.47 -11.83
C GLY A 191 -13.64 9.85 -11.68
N ASN A 192 -12.98 10.13 -12.80
CA ASN A 192 -11.59 10.54 -12.87
C ASN A 192 -11.29 11.93 -12.29
N ASN A 193 -12.13 12.49 -11.42
CA ASN A 193 -11.86 13.76 -10.73
C ASN A 193 -12.17 13.58 -9.23
N ALA A 194 -11.19 13.07 -8.49
CA ALA A 194 -11.29 12.87 -7.05
C ALA A 194 -9.92 13.05 -6.40
N GLU A 195 -9.90 13.49 -5.14
CA GLU A 195 -8.72 13.45 -4.29
C GLU A 195 -8.82 12.28 -3.32
N TRP A 196 -7.75 11.51 -3.26
CA TRP A 196 -7.62 10.27 -2.51
C TRP A 196 -6.57 10.45 -1.43
N ARG A 197 -6.90 9.96 -0.23
CA ARG A 197 -5.93 9.68 0.81
C ARG A 197 -6.19 8.29 1.35
N ILE A 198 -5.24 7.37 1.14
CA ILE A 198 -5.28 6.01 1.68
C ILE A 198 -4.21 5.92 2.76
N VAL A 199 -4.58 5.40 3.92
CA VAL A 199 -3.65 5.09 5.01
C VAL A 199 -3.78 3.62 5.31
N VAL A 200 -2.69 2.86 5.20
CA VAL A 200 -2.69 1.43 5.49
C VAL A 200 -1.63 1.10 6.53
N HIS A 201 -1.94 0.13 7.38
CA HIS A 201 -0.88 -0.63 8.04
C HIS A 201 -0.34 -1.66 7.05
N GLN A 202 0.66 -1.23 6.29
CA GLN A 202 1.41 -2.06 5.38
C GLN A 202 2.88 -1.78 5.58
N GLY A 203 3.59 -2.79 6.06
CA GLY A 203 5.03 -2.79 5.95
C GLY A 203 5.80 -2.97 7.25
N THR A 204 6.82 -3.80 7.09
CA THR A 204 8.22 -3.56 7.44
C THR A 204 8.69 -3.55 8.89
N ALA A 205 7.86 -3.40 9.93
CA ALA A 205 8.37 -3.39 11.32
C ALA A 205 7.89 -4.52 12.24
N GLY A 206 6.76 -5.16 11.95
CA GLY A 206 6.16 -6.17 12.84
C GLY A 206 6.08 -7.55 12.23
N ALA A 207 6.49 -8.59 12.95
CA ALA A 207 6.36 -9.98 12.52
C ALA A 207 4.91 -10.47 12.45
N ARG A 208 4.03 -9.86 13.23
CA ARG A 208 2.60 -10.19 13.24
C ARG A 208 1.94 -10.04 11.86
N ARG A 209 2.46 -9.17 11.00
CA ARG A 209 2.00 -9.02 9.60
C ARG A 209 2.10 -10.31 8.78
N LEU A 210 2.98 -11.23 9.19
CA LEU A 210 3.15 -12.51 8.50
C LEU A 210 1.99 -13.47 8.81
N VAL A 211 1.33 -13.33 9.96
CA VAL A 211 0.33 -14.29 10.47
C VAL A 211 -1.08 -13.70 10.65
N GLN A 212 -1.21 -12.39 10.79
CA GLN A 212 -2.52 -11.71 10.88
C GLN A 212 -3.07 -11.49 9.48
N SER A 213 -4.36 -11.75 9.24
CA SER A 213 -4.99 -11.49 7.94
C SER A 213 -5.59 -10.08 7.84
N LEU A 214 -5.93 -9.47 8.97
CA LEU A 214 -6.58 -8.16 9.05
C LEU A 214 -5.56 -7.08 9.39
N HIS A 215 -5.64 -5.95 8.69
CA HIS A 215 -4.79 -4.77 8.89
C HIS A 215 -5.62 -3.49 8.76
N SER A 216 -5.25 -2.44 9.49
CA SER A 216 -5.93 -1.14 9.42
C SER A 216 -5.81 -0.56 8.03
N ILE A 217 -6.93 -0.07 7.52
CA ILE A 217 -7.00 0.80 6.36
C ILE A 217 -7.96 1.95 6.65
N GLN A 218 -7.56 3.15 6.24
CA GLN A 218 -8.41 4.32 6.15
C GLN A 218 -8.41 4.79 4.69
N ILE A 219 -9.58 5.07 4.15
CA ILE A 219 -9.76 5.62 2.81
C ILE A 219 -10.60 6.89 2.94
N ASP A 220 -9.99 8.01 2.58
CA ASP A 220 -10.67 9.29 2.42
C ASP A 220 -10.72 9.65 0.94
N VAL A 221 -11.90 10.04 0.47
CA VAL A 221 -12.14 10.46 -0.91
C VAL A 221 -12.91 11.76 -0.89
N VAL A 222 -12.45 12.72 -1.68
CA VAL A 222 -13.27 13.89 -2.01
C VAL A 222 -13.45 13.97 -3.51
N ASP A 223 -14.68 13.73 -3.96
CA ASP A 223 -14.97 13.72 -5.40
C ASP A 223 -15.15 15.13 -5.99
N SER A 224 -15.33 15.19 -7.30
CA SER A 224 -15.52 16.43 -8.07
C SER A 224 -16.76 17.22 -7.66
N ALA A 225 -17.78 16.56 -7.13
CA ALA A 225 -18.97 17.21 -6.58
C ALA A 225 -18.74 17.72 -5.14
N GLY A 226 -17.55 17.47 -4.57
CA GLY A 226 -17.19 17.83 -3.21
C GLY A 226 -17.80 16.93 -2.14
N ARG A 227 -18.35 15.78 -2.52
CA ARG A 227 -18.83 14.78 -1.56
C ARG A 227 -17.62 14.12 -0.92
N VAL A 228 -17.75 13.86 0.38
CA VAL A 228 -16.68 13.30 1.21
C VAL A 228 -17.05 11.87 1.59
N THR A 229 -16.15 10.95 1.30
CA THR A 229 -16.12 9.61 1.88
C THR A 229 -14.96 9.56 2.87
N LYS A 230 -15.20 9.08 4.08
CA LYS A 230 -14.16 8.75 5.07
C LYS A 230 -14.53 7.42 5.68
N VAL A 231 -13.74 6.40 5.38
CA VAL A 231 -13.92 5.08 6.00
C VAL A 231 -12.65 4.60 6.68
N SER A 232 -12.80 3.91 7.81
CA SER A 232 -11.69 3.27 8.51
C SER A 232 -12.12 1.95 9.12
N LEU A 233 -11.31 0.91 8.97
CA LEU A 233 -11.60 -0.46 9.41
C LEU A 233 -10.32 -1.32 9.43
N MET A 234 -10.45 -2.50 10.01
CA MET A 234 -9.57 -3.64 9.89
C MET A 234 -10.00 -4.46 8.69
N ALA A 235 -9.27 -4.37 7.58
CA ALA A 235 -9.60 -5.04 6.34
C ALA A 235 -8.72 -6.27 6.10
N PRO A 236 -9.27 -7.36 5.53
CA PRO A 236 -8.50 -8.53 5.15
C PRO A 236 -7.55 -8.21 4.00
N THR A 237 -6.35 -8.79 4.10
CA THR A 237 -5.25 -8.70 3.13
C THR A 237 -5.00 -10.02 2.40
N GLY A 238 -5.88 -11.01 2.61
CA GLY A 238 -5.73 -12.37 2.07
C GLY A 238 -4.72 -13.23 2.84
N GLU A 239 -4.34 -14.34 2.23
CA GLU A 239 -3.32 -15.27 2.76
C GLU A 239 -1.90 -14.76 2.46
N LEU A 240 -0.96 -15.05 3.36
CA LEU A 240 0.46 -14.75 3.16
C LEU A 240 0.98 -15.51 1.94
N ASN A 241 1.64 -14.79 1.05
CA ASN A 241 2.28 -15.33 -0.14
C ASN A 241 3.78 -14.99 -0.13
N PRO A 242 4.67 -15.97 0.14
CA PRO A 242 6.10 -15.76 -0.05
C PRO A 242 6.38 -15.54 -1.53
N LYS A 243 7.00 -14.40 -1.86
CA LYS A 243 7.12 -13.94 -3.24
C LYS A 243 7.84 -14.91 -4.20
N CYS A 244 8.94 -15.50 -3.77
CA CYS A 244 9.70 -16.51 -4.50
C CYS A 244 9.27 -17.94 -4.13
N GLY A 245 8.42 -18.09 -3.12
CA GLY A 245 7.81 -19.37 -2.78
C GLY A 245 6.62 -19.74 -3.68
N PRO A 246 5.98 -20.89 -3.43
CA PRO A 246 4.76 -21.26 -4.14
C PRO A 246 3.70 -20.18 -3.96
N ARG A 247 3.12 -19.67 -5.05
CA ARG A 247 2.05 -18.66 -4.97
C ARG A 247 0.81 -19.26 -4.32
N VAL A 248 0.51 -18.81 -3.11
CA VAL A 248 -0.61 -19.35 -2.30
C VAL A 248 -1.60 -18.29 -1.82
N GLY A 249 -1.35 -16.99 -2.03
CA GLY A 249 -2.23 -15.95 -1.52
C GLY A 249 -2.04 -14.55 -2.14
N ASP A 250 -2.76 -13.59 -1.58
CA ASP A 250 -2.86 -12.22 -2.10
C ASP A 250 -1.91 -11.24 -1.39
N ARG A 251 -1.40 -11.58 -0.20
CA ARG A 251 -0.42 -10.77 0.53
C ARG A 251 1.01 -11.18 0.23
N ILE A 252 1.60 -10.54 -0.77
CA ILE A 252 2.97 -10.81 -1.21
C ILE A 252 3.97 -10.13 -0.28
N VAL A 253 4.87 -10.90 0.33
CA VAL A 253 5.98 -10.39 1.15
C VAL A 253 7.29 -10.97 0.59
N PRO A 254 8.37 -10.17 0.47
CA PRO A 254 9.66 -10.70 0.03
C PRO A 254 10.18 -11.73 1.03
N ASP A 255 10.54 -12.91 0.53
CA ASP A 255 11.29 -13.90 1.29
C ASP A 255 12.81 -13.81 1.03
N GLU A 256 13.59 -14.55 1.81
CA GLU A 256 15.06 -14.53 1.75
C GLU A 256 15.63 -14.82 0.35
N GLU A 257 15.04 -15.76 -0.40
CA GLU A 257 15.51 -16.08 -1.75
C GLU A 257 15.33 -14.89 -2.67
N CYS A 258 14.14 -14.27 -2.62
CA CYS A 258 13.80 -13.09 -3.39
C CYS A 258 14.71 -11.91 -3.07
N VAL A 259 15.00 -11.67 -1.79
CA VAL A 259 15.94 -10.62 -1.38
C VAL A 259 17.32 -10.87 -1.98
N ARG A 260 17.84 -12.10 -1.90
CA ARG A 260 19.17 -12.43 -2.48
C ARG A 260 19.21 -12.29 -4.01
N ARG A 261 18.06 -12.34 -4.67
CA ARG A 261 17.91 -12.17 -6.13
C ARG A 261 17.61 -10.74 -6.58
N GLY A 262 17.54 -9.78 -5.65
CA GLY A 262 17.23 -8.39 -5.98
C GLY A 262 15.73 -8.06 -6.10
N LEU A 263 14.85 -8.94 -5.60
CA LEU A 263 13.40 -8.85 -5.77
C LEU A 263 12.70 -8.42 -4.47
N PHE A 264 12.79 -7.16 -4.11
CA PHE A 264 12.46 -6.69 -2.74
C PHE A 264 10.99 -6.34 -2.47
N TYR A 265 10.17 -6.10 -3.50
CA TYR A 265 8.83 -5.53 -3.26
C TYR A 265 7.88 -6.43 -2.45
N GLU A 266 6.95 -5.80 -1.72
CA GLU A 266 5.72 -6.39 -1.17
C GLU A 266 4.47 -5.75 -1.81
N VAL A 267 3.42 -6.56 -2.01
CA VAL A 267 2.13 -6.10 -2.57
C VAL A 267 0.99 -6.74 -1.80
N TRP A 268 0.05 -5.94 -1.33
CA TRP A 268 -1.06 -6.39 -0.49
C TRP A 268 -2.38 -5.92 -1.10
N TYR A 269 -3.32 -6.83 -1.29
CA TYR A 269 -4.67 -6.51 -1.75
C TYR A 269 -5.63 -6.47 -0.57
N PHE A 270 -6.25 -5.32 -0.34
CA PHE A 270 -7.24 -5.15 0.73
C PHE A 270 -8.64 -5.41 0.18
N ALA A 271 -9.49 -6.11 0.93
CA ALA A 271 -10.92 -6.17 0.61
C ALA A 271 -11.72 -5.32 1.61
N VAL A 272 -12.09 -4.11 1.20
CA VAL A 272 -12.81 -3.15 2.03
C VAL A 272 -14.31 -3.26 1.79
N ARG A 273 -15.06 -3.53 2.87
CA ARG A 273 -16.53 -3.61 2.87
C ARG A 273 -17.03 -2.89 4.11
N VAL A 274 -17.81 -1.83 3.91
CA VAL A 274 -18.29 -0.97 5.00
C VAL A 274 -19.80 -0.83 4.93
N GLY A 275 -20.46 -1.18 6.02
CA GLY A 275 -21.89 -1.21 6.17
C GLY A 275 -22.58 -2.30 5.36
N THR A 276 -23.91 -2.31 5.44
CA THR A 276 -24.82 -3.16 4.67
C THR A 276 -25.48 -2.31 3.60
N GLY A 277 -25.26 -2.64 2.33
CA GLY A 277 -25.72 -1.81 1.22
C GLY A 277 -25.79 -2.54 -0.11
N GLN A 278 -25.89 -1.77 -1.20
CA GLN A 278 -26.20 -2.31 -2.53
C GLN A 278 -24.96 -2.77 -3.30
N VAL A 279 -23.79 -2.15 -3.08
CA VAL A 279 -22.58 -2.44 -3.86
C VAL A 279 -21.87 -3.63 -3.22
N ASN A 280 -21.93 -4.78 -3.88
CA ASN A 280 -21.43 -6.05 -3.36
C ASN A 280 -21.95 -6.37 -1.94
N GLY A 281 -23.15 -5.90 -1.57
CA GLY A 281 -23.70 -6.06 -0.22
C GLY A 281 -23.23 -5.03 0.81
N ALA A 282 -22.46 -4.01 0.42
CA ALA A 282 -21.93 -2.96 1.30
C ALA A 282 -22.38 -1.55 0.89
N LYS A 283 -22.35 -0.60 1.82
CA LYS A 283 -22.58 0.82 1.52
C LYS A 283 -21.37 1.43 0.82
N PHE A 284 -20.17 1.01 1.20
CA PHE A 284 -18.92 1.32 0.52
C PHE A 284 -18.11 0.04 0.31
N PHE A 285 -17.54 -0.09 -0.88
CA PHE A 285 -16.65 -1.17 -1.27
C PHE A 285 -15.38 -0.57 -1.88
N ALA A 286 -14.23 -1.14 -1.55
CA ALA A 286 -12.99 -0.89 -2.27
C ALA A 286 -12.08 -2.12 -2.26
N ALA A 287 -11.22 -2.25 -3.26
CA ALA A 287 -10.28 -3.36 -3.36
C ALA A 287 -8.84 -2.92 -3.72
N PRO A 288 -8.25 -1.93 -3.03
CA PRO A 288 -6.96 -1.40 -3.43
C PRO A 288 -5.85 -2.44 -3.23
N GLY A 289 -5.05 -2.63 -4.28
CA GLY A 289 -3.70 -3.14 -4.16
C GLY A 289 -2.77 -2.04 -3.67
N ILE A 290 -1.85 -2.37 -2.78
CA ILE A 290 -0.85 -1.43 -2.30
C ILE A 290 0.52 -2.09 -2.41
N ALA A 291 1.48 -1.41 -3.00
CA ALA A 291 2.84 -1.89 -3.21
C ALA A 291 3.87 -1.03 -2.46
N VAL A 292 4.87 -1.69 -1.89
CA VAL A 292 6.09 -1.06 -1.36
C VAL A 292 7.28 -1.74 -2.04
N TYR A 293 8.07 -0.97 -2.80
CA TYR A 293 9.15 -1.49 -3.63
C TYR A 293 10.50 -1.61 -2.89
N ASN A 294 10.66 -0.88 -1.79
CA ASN A 294 11.85 -0.92 -0.93
C ASN A 294 11.49 -1.16 0.56
N PRO A 295 10.80 -2.28 0.88
CA PRO A 295 10.39 -2.56 2.24
C PRO A 295 11.60 -2.73 3.18
N MET A 296 11.48 -2.33 4.44
CA MET A 296 12.59 -2.39 5.40
C MET A 296 12.96 -3.83 5.82
N THR A 297 12.00 -4.76 5.75
CA THR A 297 12.21 -6.14 6.20
C THR A 297 11.61 -7.19 5.27
N TYR A 298 12.18 -8.39 5.33
CA TYR A 298 11.76 -9.61 4.63
C TYR A 298 11.39 -10.74 5.61
N MET A 299 10.78 -11.81 5.09
CA MET A 299 10.45 -13.02 5.85
C MET A 299 11.38 -14.19 5.54
N LYS A 300 11.52 -15.13 6.47
CA LYS A 300 12.12 -16.44 6.17
C LYS A 300 11.04 -17.51 6.10
N VAL A 301 11.02 -18.28 5.03
CA VAL A 301 10.11 -19.41 4.89
C VAL A 301 10.40 -20.40 6.03
N GLY A 302 9.37 -20.73 6.82
CA GLY A 302 9.50 -21.58 8.00
C GLY A 302 9.68 -20.83 9.33
N ASP A 303 9.95 -19.52 9.32
CA ASP A 303 10.00 -18.69 10.52
C ASP A 303 9.13 -17.43 10.35
N LEU A 304 7.86 -17.56 10.73
CA LEU A 304 6.90 -16.44 10.73
C LEU A 304 6.90 -15.67 12.07
N SER A 305 7.80 -15.99 13.00
CA SER A 305 7.85 -15.36 14.32
C SER A 305 8.58 -14.01 14.31
N ARG A 306 9.38 -13.76 13.28
CA ARG A 306 10.18 -12.54 13.14
C ARG A 306 10.29 -12.08 11.69
N VAL A 307 10.76 -10.86 11.52
CA VAL A 307 11.14 -10.28 10.23
C VAL A 307 12.62 -9.92 10.27
N TYR A 308 13.24 -9.83 9.10
CA TYR A 308 14.68 -9.65 8.96
C TYR A 308 14.97 -8.38 8.15
N PRO A 309 15.94 -7.54 8.56
CA PRO A 309 16.32 -6.33 7.83
C PRO A 309 16.82 -6.64 6.42
N ILE A 310 16.27 -5.98 5.39
CA ILE A 310 16.79 -6.14 4.02
C ILE A 310 18.15 -5.44 3.89
N SER A 311 18.32 -4.28 4.53
CA SER A 311 19.57 -3.49 4.50
C SER A 311 20.80 -4.29 4.94
N GLU A 312 20.65 -5.16 5.94
CA GLU A 312 21.76 -5.98 6.45
C GLU A 312 22.24 -7.00 5.41
N VAL A 313 21.32 -7.52 4.58
CA VAL A 313 21.62 -8.54 3.56
C VAL A 313 22.10 -7.92 2.25
N VAL A 314 21.48 -6.81 1.84
CA VAL A 314 21.70 -6.22 0.52
C VAL A 314 22.78 -5.14 0.55
N GLU A 315 22.85 -4.37 1.63
CA GLU A 315 23.73 -3.18 1.73
C GLU A 315 24.84 -3.36 2.77
N GLY A 316 24.74 -4.38 3.63
CA GLY A 316 25.63 -4.54 4.78
C GLY A 316 25.45 -3.45 5.84
N LEU A 317 24.29 -2.78 5.84
CA LEU A 317 23.96 -1.69 6.76
C LEU A 317 23.07 -2.20 7.90
N PRO A 318 23.29 -1.76 9.15
CA PRO A 318 22.43 -2.12 10.26
C PRO A 318 20.99 -1.63 9.99
N PHE A 319 20.00 -2.33 10.54
CA PHE A 319 18.61 -1.89 10.44
C PHE A 319 18.43 -0.46 10.95
N GLY A 320 17.83 0.38 10.10
CA GLY A 320 17.60 1.79 10.40
C GLY A 320 18.80 2.72 10.19
N ASP A 321 19.86 2.26 9.53
CA ASP A 321 20.91 3.16 9.06
C ASP A 321 20.31 4.22 8.12
N PRO A 322 20.59 5.53 8.31
CA PRO A 322 20.03 6.60 7.48
C PRO A 322 20.48 6.56 6.02
N ARG A 323 21.49 5.75 5.68
CA ARG A 323 21.96 5.52 4.31
C ARG A 323 21.21 4.39 3.59
N SER A 324 20.38 3.63 4.31
CA SER A 324 19.64 2.49 3.76
C SER A 324 18.63 2.95 2.72
N PHE A 325 18.58 2.25 1.59
CA PHE A 325 17.52 2.38 0.59
C PHE A 325 16.20 1.79 1.10
N PHE A 326 16.23 0.88 2.07
CA PHE A 326 15.08 0.10 2.51
C PHE A 326 14.33 0.78 3.67
N LEU A 327 13.67 1.91 3.36
CA LEU A 327 12.89 2.71 4.32
C LEU A 327 11.37 2.59 4.14
N GLY A 328 10.92 1.90 3.09
CA GLY A 328 9.50 1.75 2.74
C GLY A 328 8.85 3.02 2.16
N ASN A 329 9.64 3.89 1.52
CA ASN A 329 9.18 5.14 0.91
C ASN A 329 8.91 5.06 -0.60
N MET A 330 9.38 4.01 -1.30
CA MET A 330 9.01 3.75 -2.69
C MET A 330 7.75 2.90 -2.74
N ARG A 331 6.65 3.48 -3.22
CA ARG A 331 5.35 2.85 -3.12
C ARG A 331 4.46 3.15 -4.33
N ALA A 332 3.46 2.30 -4.53
CA ALA A 332 2.37 2.53 -5.47
C ALA A 332 1.05 2.04 -4.87
N VAL A 333 -0.04 2.60 -5.37
CA VAL A 333 -1.36 1.96 -5.26
C VAL A 333 -1.55 1.21 -6.58
N GLU A 334 -2.06 -0.01 -6.53
CA GLU A 334 -2.46 -0.83 -7.67
C GLU A 334 -3.98 -1.00 -7.61
N HIS A 335 -4.69 -1.02 -8.74
CA HIS A 335 -6.14 -1.27 -8.78
C HIS A 335 -6.95 -0.46 -7.75
N PRO A 336 -7.06 0.88 -7.88
CA PRO A 336 -7.80 1.72 -6.94
C PRO A 336 -9.31 1.59 -7.09
N ASP A 337 -9.81 0.36 -7.00
CA ASP A 337 -11.20 0.03 -7.27
C ASP A 337 -12.05 0.44 -6.07
N TYR A 338 -13.10 1.20 -6.31
CA TYR A 338 -14.05 1.56 -5.28
C TYR A 338 -15.44 1.87 -5.82
N GLY A 339 -16.44 1.83 -4.94
CA GLY A 339 -17.80 2.24 -5.25
C GLY A 339 -18.63 2.37 -3.99
N TRP A 340 -19.76 3.08 -4.09
CA TRP A 340 -20.69 3.17 -2.98
C TRP A 340 -22.15 3.14 -3.43
N GLY A 341 -22.98 2.55 -2.58
CA GLY A 341 -24.43 2.45 -2.77
C GLY A 341 -25.08 2.52 -1.40
N ASN A 342 -25.25 3.75 -0.90
CA ASN A 342 -25.75 4.03 0.44
C ASN A 342 -27.20 4.54 0.36
N PRO A 343 -28.21 3.70 0.65
CA PRO A 343 -29.61 4.12 0.65
C PRO A 343 -30.01 4.92 1.90
N GLY A 344 -29.11 5.06 2.89
CA GLY A 344 -29.39 5.63 4.20
C GLY A 344 -28.67 6.96 4.46
N PRO A 345 -28.53 7.35 5.75
CA PRO A 345 -27.80 8.56 6.12
C PRO A 345 -26.32 8.45 5.71
N SER A 346 -25.70 9.60 5.46
CA SER A 346 -24.30 9.66 5.07
C SER A 346 -23.33 9.28 6.17
N GLN A 347 -23.77 9.30 7.43
CA GLN A 347 -22.99 8.91 8.60
C GLN A 347 -23.66 7.75 9.32
N PHE A 348 -22.86 6.77 9.69
CA PHE A 348 -23.30 5.59 10.43
C PHE A 348 -22.14 4.95 11.19
N TRP A 349 -22.46 4.22 12.25
CA TRP A 349 -21.47 3.52 13.07
C TRP A 349 -21.22 2.12 12.53
N THR A 350 -19.96 1.70 12.58
CA THR A 350 -19.58 0.30 12.39
C THR A 350 -18.70 -0.19 13.54
N ASP A 351 -18.60 -1.51 13.67
CA ASP A 351 -17.49 -2.11 14.40
C ASP A 351 -16.15 -1.88 13.66
N ALA A 352 -15.06 -2.37 14.25
CA ALA A 352 -13.73 -2.26 13.66
C ALA A 352 -13.59 -2.97 12.31
N PHE A 353 -14.50 -3.87 11.92
CA PHE A 353 -14.42 -4.69 10.72
C PHE A 353 -15.39 -4.24 9.63
N GLY A 354 -15.95 -3.04 9.79
CA GLY A 354 -16.85 -2.42 8.82
C GLY A 354 -18.30 -2.90 8.89
N ARG A 355 -18.70 -3.71 9.89
CA ARG A 355 -20.10 -4.13 10.04
C ARG A 355 -20.91 -3.05 10.74
N GLU A 356 -22.06 -2.69 10.16
CA GLU A 356 -22.97 -1.71 10.75
C GLU A 356 -23.43 -2.09 12.16
N VAL A 357 -23.40 -1.11 13.06
CA VAL A 357 -23.87 -1.27 14.45
C VAL A 357 -25.20 -0.56 14.59
N SER A 358 -26.21 -1.29 15.07
CA SER A 358 -27.52 -0.73 15.42
C SER A 358 -27.51 -0.20 16.85
N GLY A 359 -28.28 0.86 17.10
CA GLY A 359 -28.41 1.47 18.43
C GLY A 359 -27.33 2.52 18.74
N SER A 360 -27.18 2.84 20.02
CA SER A 360 -26.18 3.81 20.48
C SER A 360 -24.78 3.21 20.46
N CYS A 361 -23.86 3.91 19.79
CA CYS A 361 -22.43 3.63 19.90
C CYS A 361 -21.63 4.93 20.08
N ASP A 362 -20.37 4.77 20.47
CA ASP A 362 -19.45 5.85 20.75
C ASP A 362 -18.07 5.56 20.12
N PRO A 363 -17.22 6.58 19.94
CA PRO A 363 -15.90 6.41 19.33
C PRO A 363 -14.95 5.46 20.08
N THR A 364 -15.22 5.09 21.33
CA THR A 364 -14.33 4.18 22.06
C THR A 364 -14.50 2.73 21.59
N ARG A 365 -15.67 2.38 21.03
CA ARG A 365 -16.08 1.02 20.64
C ARG A 365 -16.53 0.87 19.18
N CYS A 366 -16.80 1.98 18.49
CA CYS A 366 -17.20 1.99 17.10
C CYS A 366 -16.42 3.04 16.29
N ILE A 367 -16.52 2.91 14.98
CA ILE A 367 -15.96 3.86 14.02
C ILE A 367 -17.11 4.56 13.32
N MET A 368 -17.13 5.89 13.36
CA MET A 368 -18.08 6.68 12.57
C MET A 368 -17.58 6.68 11.13
N GLN A 369 -18.35 6.09 10.24
CA GLN A 369 -18.09 6.11 8.81
C GLN A 369 -18.81 7.30 8.18
N THR A 370 -18.22 7.89 7.14
CA THR A 370 -18.92 8.86 6.27
C THR A 370 -18.91 8.32 4.85
N VAL A 371 -20.08 7.99 4.31
CA VAL A 371 -20.27 7.53 2.93
C VAL A 371 -21.44 8.31 2.33
N PRO A 372 -21.27 9.05 1.22
CA PRO A 372 -22.35 9.84 0.64
C PRO A 372 -23.60 9.01 0.35
N ALA A 373 -24.78 9.59 0.59
CA ALA A 373 -26.04 8.95 0.22
C ALA A 373 -26.17 8.83 -1.31
N GLY A 374 -26.96 7.85 -1.74
CA GLY A 374 -27.17 7.54 -3.15
C GLY A 374 -26.18 6.51 -3.69
N TYR A 375 -26.06 6.49 -5.01
CA TYR A 375 -25.27 5.50 -5.73
C TYR A 375 -24.15 6.17 -6.52
N TYR A 376 -23.01 5.50 -6.54
CA TYR A 376 -21.87 5.84 -7.35
C TYR A 376 -21.27 4.56 -7.91
N ALA A 377 -21.21 4.49 -9.24
CA ALA A 377 -20.78 3.30 -9.95
C ALA A 377 -19.32 2.95 -9.65
N TRP A 378 -19.10 1.65 -9.51
CA TRP A 378 -17.80 1.03 -9.32
C TRP A 378 -16.79 1.51 -10.36
N PHE A 379 -15.63 1.94 -9.89
CA PHE A 379 -14.45 2.12 -10.71
C PHE A 379 -13.73 0.80 -10.85
N ASP A 380 -13.57 0.39 -12.10
CA ASP A 380 -12.66 -0.66 -12.53
C ASP A 380 -11.73 0.05 -13.52
N ASP A 381 -10.65 0.62 -12.99
CA ASP A 381 -9.59 1.16 -13.82
C ASP A 381 -8.38 0.26 -13.65
N ASP A 382 -8.29 -0.74 -14.55
CA ASP A 382 -7.13 -1.62 -14.72
C ASP A 382 -5.83 -0.86 -15.03
N SER A 383 -5.89 0.48 -15.23
CA SER A 383 -4.66 1.27 -15.11
C SER A 383 -4.16 1.17 -13.67
N VAL A 384 -3.22 0.24 -13.46
CA VAL A 384 -2.06 0.48 -12.59
C VAL A 384 -1.75 1.95 -12.78
N PHE A 385 -1.91 2.77 -11.73
CA PHE A 385 -1.80 4.21 -11.85
C PHE A 385 -0.61 4.50 -12.75
N ASP A 386 -0.88 4.92 -13.99
CA ASP A 386 0.07 4.86 -15.11
C ASP A 386 1.02 6.04 -14.91
N TRP A 387 1.82 5.91 -13.86
CA TRP A 387 2.82 6.83 -13.44
C TRP A 387 4.08 6.48 -14.25
N PRO A 388 4.81 7.46 -14.78
CA PRO A 388 6.25 7.30 -14.78
C PRO A 388 6.61 7.02 -13.32
N TRP A 389 7.26 5.88 -13.06
CA TRP A 389 7.86 5.53 -11.76
C TRP A 389 8.11 6.80 -10.97
N ILE A 390 7.51 6.94 -9.78
CA ILE A 390 7.63 8.17 -8.98
C ILE A 390 9.13 8.41 -8.78
N ASP A 391 9.69 9.26 -9.63
CA ASP A 391 10.96 9.92 -9.42
C ASP A 391 10.70 10.70 -8.14
N LEU A 392 11.35 10.23 -7.09
CA LEU A 392 11.32 10.85 -5.78
C LEU A 392 11.52 12.36 -5.98
N PRO A 393 10.83 13.22 -5.21
CA PRO A 393 11.24 14.61 -5.15
C PRO A 393 12.74 14.63 -4.82
N LEU A 394 13.52 15.30 -5.68
CA LEU A 394 14.94 15.59 -5.45
C LEU A 394 15.13 16.03 -3.98
N GLY A 395 15.74 15.16 -3.17
CA GLY A 395 15.95 15.40 -1.73
C GLY A 395 15.27 14.42 -0.75
N ALA A 396 14.54 13.40 -1.19
CA ALA A 396 14.17 12.29 -0.31
C ALA A 396 15.42 11.47 0.05
N ALA A 397 15.74 11.31 1.35
CA ALA A 397 16.80 10.40 1.78
C ALA A 397 16.47 8.98 1.27
N GLY A 398 17.34 8.43 0.42
CA GLY A 398 17.14 7.14 -0.27
C GLY A 398 16.74 7.24 -1.75
N GLY A 399 16.52 8.46 -2.29
CA GLY A 399 16.50 8.69 -3.74
C GLY A 399 17.81 9.34 -4.16
N ASN A 400 18.61 8.63 -4.97
CA ASN A 400 19.71 9.28 -5.70
C ASN A 400 19.14 10.14 -6.81
#